data_AF-A0A838RSJ8-F1
#
_entry.id   AF-A0A838RSJ8-F1
#
_cell.length_a   1.000
_cell.length_b   1.000
_cell.length_c   1.000
_cell.angle_alpha   90.00
_cell.angle_beta   90.00
_cell.angle_gamma   90.00
#
_symmetry.space_group_name_H-M   'P 1'
#
loop_
_entity.id
_entity.type
_entity.pdbx_description
1 polymer ?
#
loop_
_entity_poly.entity_id
_entity_poly.type
_entity_poly.pdbx_seq_one_letter_code
_entity_poly.pdbx_strand_id
1 'polypeptide(L)'
;MDELNNQVQSFSFDSITKQKIYDYIYSIKTCPYTNFDNFKYEVSSIFHTISKDLLDILMDFRWNRNTPGFMVLRNLPQDINIPFTPIDGNRSINKETFISEACLVGISQFIGEIFSYQQEKNGDLVHNICPVKT
;
A
#
# COMPACT_ATOMS: atom_id res chain seq x y z
N MET A 1 26.78 22.36 -9.64
CA MET A 1 25.91 21.85 -8.56
C MET A 1 24.46 22.04 -8.99
N ASP A 2 24.02 21.39 -10.09
CA ASP A 2 22.66 21.59 -10.65
C ASP A 2 22.13 20.34 -11.39
N GLU A 3 22.52 19.13 -10.97
CA GLU A 3 22.03 17.88 -11.60
C GLU A 3 21.13 17.01 -10.70
N LEU A 4 20.95 17.38 -9.42
CA LEU A 4 20.21 16.54 -8.46
C LEU A 4 18.69 16.79 -8.39
N ASN A 5 18.17 17.76 -9.15
CA ASN A 5 16.77 18.20 -9.01
C ASN A 5 15.76 17.48 -9.92
N ASN A 6 16.13 16.39 -10.60
CA ASN A 6 15.32 15.89 -11.72
C ASN A 6 14.91 14.40 -11.71
N GLN A 7 14.87 13.69 -10.58
CA GLN A 7 14.60 12.24 -10.64
C GLN A 7 13.76 11.66 -9.50
N VAL A 8 12.64 12.30 -9.16
CA VAL A 8 11.59 11.59 -8.38
C VAL A 8 10.35 11.46 -9.23
N GLN A 9 10.05 10.25 -9.69
CA GLN A 9 8.74 9.97 -10.24
C GLN A 9 7.75 10.02 -9.06
N SER A 10 6.83 10.98 -9.08
CA SER A 10 5.84 11.12 -8.01
C SER A 10 4.45 11.30 -8.58
N PHE A 11 3.48 10.66 -7.94
CA PHE A 11 2.07 10.83 -8.23
C PHE A 11 1.35 11.17 -6.92
N SER A 12 0.46 12.16 -6.95
CA SER A 12 -0.34 12.52 -5.79
C SER A 12 -1.80 12.32 -6.12
N PHE A 13 -2.50 11.59 -5.26
CA PHE A 13 -3.94 11.46 -5.36
C PHE A 13 -4.59 12.80 -4.99
N ASP A 14 -5.52 13.28 -5.81
CA ASP A 14 -6.37 14.39 -5.43
C ASP A 14 -7.35 13.96 -4.31
N SER A 15 -7.91 14.93 -3.61
CA SER A 15 -8.79 14.67 -2.46
C SER A 15 -10.04 13.88 -2.81
N ILE A 16 -10.59 14.05 -4.02
CA ILE A 16 -11.80 13.36 -4.47
C ILE A 16 -11.48 11.90 -4.74
N THR A 17 -10.42 11.63 -5.48
CA THR A 17 -9.94 10.28 -5.76
C THR A 17 -9.57 9.59 -4.46
N LYS A 18 -8.79 10.22 -3.58
CA LYS A 18 -8.46 9.67 -2.24
C LYS A 18 -9.72 9.27 -1.46
N GLN A 19 -10.73 10.15 -1.40
CA GLN A 19 -11.95 9.85 -0.64
C GLN A 19 -12.72 8.67 -1.24
N LYS A 20 -12.86 8.61 -2.57
CA LYS A 20 -13.50 7.47 -3.24
C LYS A 20 -12.79 6.15 -2.91
N ILE A 21 -11.46 6.13 -3.02
CA ILE A 21 -10.67 4.95 -2.65
C ILE A 21 -10.91 4.57 -1.20
N TYR A 22 -10.88 5.55 -0.29
CA TYR A 22 -11.15 5.33 1.13
C TYR A 22 -12.51 4.67 1.34
N ASP A 23 -13.57 5.21 0.74
CA ASP A 23 -14.94 4.70 0.91
C ASP A 23 -15.07 3.25 0.44
N TYR A 24 -14.46 2.91 -0.69
CA TYR A 24 -14.42 1.52 -1.17
C TYR A 24 -13.63 0.61 -0.24
N ILE A 25 -12.42 1.00 0.16
CA ILE A 25 -11.55 0.17 1.01
C ILE A 25 -12.14 0.00 2.41
N TYR A 26 -12.80 1.01 2.96
CA TYR A 26 -13.39 0.97 4.30
C TYR A 26 -14.48 -0.13 4.45
N SER A 27 -15.07 -0.55 3.33
CA SER A 27 -16.02 -1.66 3.28
C SER A 27 -15.38 -3.04 3.45
N ILE A 28 -14.06 -3.17 3.21
CA ILE A 28 -13.34 -4.44 3.36
C ILE A 28 -13.34 -4.87 4.83
N LYS A 29 -13.81 -6.10 5.07
CA LYS A 29 -13.79 -6.75 6.40
C LYS A 29 -12.88 -7.97 6.45
N THR A 30 -12.45 -8.48 5.30
CA THR A 30 -11.49 -9.57 5.24
C THR A 30 -10.17 -9.13 5.86
N CYS A 31 -9.62 -9.96 6.74
CA CYS A 31 -8.35 -9.69 7.40
C CYS A 31 -7.19 -10.24 6.53
N PRO A 32 -6.21 -9.40 6.13
CA PRO A 32 -5.08 -9.85 5.30
C PRO A 32 -4.17 -10.84 6.02
N TYR A 33 -4.19 -10.88 7.36
CA TYR A 33 -3.34 -11.74 8.18
C TYR A 33 -3.95 -13.15 8.42
N THR A 34 -5.21 -13.36 8.06
CA THR A 34 -5.87 -14.68 8.20
C THR A 34 -6.43 -15.22 6.89
N ASN A 35 -6.77 -14.36 5.93
CA ASN A 35 -7.25 -14.76 4.61
C ASN A 35 -6.75 -13.78 3.54
N PHE A 36 -5.45 -13.86 3.26
CA PHE A 36 -4.79 -12.95 2.34
C PHE A 36 -5.32 -13.04 0.90
N ASP A 37 -5.60 -14.25 0.41
CA ASP A 37 -6.07 -14.42 -0.97
C ASP A 37 -7.42 -13.73 -1.19
N ASN A 38 -8.38 -13.92 -0.29
CA ASN A 38 -9.67 -13.23 -0.41
C ASN A 38 -9.51 -11.70 -0.25
N PHE A 39 -8.64 -11.25 0.67
CA PHE A 39 -8.33 -9.83 0.83
C PHE A 39 -7.76 -9.23 -0.46
N LYS A 40 -6.79 -9.93 -1.07
CA LYS A 40 -6.16 -9.55 -2.34
C LYS A 40 -7.18 -9.42 -3.46
N TYR A 41 -8.12 -10.37 -3.58
CA TYR A 41 -9.20 -10.30 -4.57
C TYR A 41 -10.13 -9.10 -4.35
N GLU A 42 -10.59 -8.86 -3.12
CA GLU A 42 -11.43 -7.70 -2.78
C GLU A 42 -10.73 -6.39 -3.14
N VAL A 43 -9.48 -6.23 -2.71
CA VAL A 43 -8.67 -5.03 -3.00
C VAL A 43 -8.44 -4.86 -4.51
N SER A 44 -8.15 -5.95 -5.22
CA SER A 44 -7.92 -5.92 -6.67
C SER A 44 -9.15 -5.37 -7.41
N SER A 45 -10.35 -5.79 -7.02
CA SER A 45 -11.59 -5.31 -7.63
C SER A 45 -11.78 -3.80 -7.49
N ILE A 46 -11.34 -3.23 -6.37
CA ILE A 46 -11.40 -1.79 -6.11
C ILE A 46 -10.35 -1.07 -6.95
N PHE A 47 -9.08 -1.48 -6.90
CA PHE A 47 -8.00 -0.76 -7.59
C PHE A 47 -8.06 -0.77 -9.11
N HIS A 48 -8.70 -1.76 -9.72
CA HIS A 48 -8.99 -1.71 -11.16
C HIS A 48 -9.97 -0.59 -11.55
N THR A 49 -10.72 -0.02 -10.59
CA THR A 49 -11.72 1.04 -10.84
C THR A 49 -11.21 2.46 -10.57
N ILE A 50 -10.02 2.63 -10.01
CA ILE A 50 -9.63 3.85 -9.30
C ILE A 50 -9.13 4.99 -10.22
N SER A 51 -8.25 4.72 -11.19
CA SER A 51 -7.88 5.68 -12.23
C SER A 51 -6.96 5.03 -13.26
N LYS A 52 -7.25 5.24 -14.55
CA LYS A 52 -6.36 4.84 -15.65
C LYS A 52 -4.98 5.49 -15.52
N ASP A 53 -4.91 6.74 -15.04
CA ASP A 53 -3.65 7.48 -14.92
C ASP A 53 -2.72 6.83 -13.89
N LEU A 54 -3.26 6.33 -12.77
CA LEU A 54 -2.47 5.60 -11.79
C LEU A 54 -1.91 4.31 -12.40
N LEU A 55 -2.76 3.57 -13.13
CA LEU A 55 -2.34 2.32 -13.78
C LEU A 55 -1.24 2.58 -14.82
N ASP A 56 -1.41 3.60 -15.65
CA ASP A 56 -0.42 3.98 -16.67
C ASP A 56 0.93 4.32 -16.00
N ILE A 57 0.92 5.05 -14.88
CA ILE A 57 2.12 5.40 -14.12
C ILE A 57 2.78 4.17 -13.47
N LEU A 58 1.99 3.28 -12.87
CA LEU A 58 2.51 2.04 -12.26
C LEU A 58 3.08 1.08 -13.32
N MET A 59 2.44 1.00 -14.49
CA MET A 59 2.93 0.18 -15.61
C MET A 59 4.20 0.76 -16.24
N ASP A 60 4.27 2.08 -16.41
CA ASP A 60 5.49 2.75 -16.86
C ASP A 60 6.64 2.48 -15.87
N PHE A 61 6.42 2.66 -14.56
CA PHE A 61 7.43 2.34 -13.55
C PHE A 61 7.91 0.89 -13.59
N ARG A 62 7.00 -0.05 -13.79
CA ARG A 62 7.33 -1.48 -13.86
C ARG A 62 8.19 -1.82 -15.09
N TRP A 63 7.91 -1.24 -16.25
CA TRP A 63 8.48 -1.72 -17.53
C TRP A 63 9.54 -0.80 -18.13
N ASN A 64 9.50 0.50 -17.82
CA ASN A 64 10.40 1.48 -18.40
C ASN A 64 11.71 1.54 -17.61
N ARG A 65 12.79 1.04 -18.23
CA ARG A 65 14.13 0.95 -17.63
C ARG A 65 14.78 2.32 -17.38
N ASN A 66 14.20 3.39 -17.94
CA ASN A 66 14.68 4.76 -17.75
C ASN A 66 13.98 5.47 -16.58
N THR A 67 13.04 4.81 -15.89
CA THR A 67 12.41 5.38 -14.70
C THR A 67 13.41 5.43 -13.54
N PRO A 68 13.31 6.42 -12.63
CA PRO A 68 14.12 6.43 -11.41
C PRO A 68 13.95 5.14 -10.62
N GLY A 69 14.97 4.73 -9.86
CA GLY A 69 14.92 3.49 -9.05
C GLY A 69 13.89 3.49 -7.91
N PHE A 70 13.10 4.54 -7.77
CA PHE A 70 12.00 4.64 -6.82
C PHE A 70 10.90 5.57 -7.35
N MET A 71 9.68 5.33 -6.89
CA MET A 71 8.51 6.16 -7.12
C MET A 71 7.88 6.56 -5.77
N VAL A 72 7.34 7.76 -5.68
CA VAL A 72 6.61 8.24 -4.50
C VAL A 72 5.14 8.47 -4.83
N LEU A 73 4.27 7.66 -4.25
CA LEU A 73 2.82 7.88 -4.25
C LEU A 73 2.42 8.68 -3.01
N ARG A 74 1.79 9.84 -3.20
CA ARG A 74 1.42 10.78 -2.14
C ARG A 74 -0.08 10.83 -1.94
N ASN A 75 -0.48 11.12 -0.70
CA ASN A 75 -1.88 11.34 -0.33
C ASN A 75 -2.79 10.10 -0.52
N LEU A 76 -2.25 8.90 -0.29
CA LEU A 76 -3.06 7.68 -0.21
C LEU A 76 -4.05 7.75 0.97
N PRO A 77 -5.16 6.99 0.91
CA PRO A 77 -6.05 6.80 2.04
C PRO A 77 -5.31 6.27 3.27
N GLN A 78 -5.74 6.72 4.45
CA GLN A 78 -5.22 6.27 5.74
C GLN A 78 -6.39 6.09 6.71
N ASP A 79 -6.22 5.23 7.71
CA ASP A 79 -7.17 5.12 8.82
C ASP A 79 -7.44 6.49 9.46
N ILE A 80 -8.71 6.82 9.73
CA ILE A 80 -9.08 8.06 10.43
C ILE A 80 -8.58 8.04 11.87
N ASN A 81 -8.70 6.89 12.53
CA ASN A 81 -8.23 6.68 13.89
C ASN A 81 -6.97 5.80 13.86
N ILE A 82 -5.81 6.43 13.94
CA ILE A 82 -4.51 5.73 13.97
C ILE A 82 -4.15 5.47 15.44
N PRO A 83 -4.09 4.20 15.88
CA PRO A 83 -3.71 3.88 17.26
C PRO A 83 -2.23 4.18 17.49
N PHE A 84 -1.82 4.18 18.77
CA PHE A 84 -0.40 4.30 19.12
C PHE A 84 0.47 3.26 18.40
N THR A 85 1.67 3.68 18.02
CA THR A 85 2.69 2.81 17.42
C THR A 85 2.96 1.62 18.35
N PRO A 86 2.81 0.37 17.86
CA PRO A 86 3.14 -0.83 18.64
C PRO A 86 4.60 -0.86 19.08
N ILE A 87 4.87 -1.44 20.24
CA ILE A 87 6.22 -1.51 20.84
C ILE A 87 6.97 -2.80 20.47
N ASP A 88 6.29 -3.74 19.82
CA ASP A 88 6.74 -5.12 19.57
C ASP A 88 6.85 -5.45 18.08
N GLY A 89 6.56 -4.49 17.20
CA GLY A 89 6.59 -4.71 15.76
C GLY A 89 5.46 -5.58 15.23
N ASN A 90 4.43 -5.86 16.05
CA ASN A 90 3.20 -6.51 15.63
C ASN A 90 2.17 -5.46 15.18
N ARG A 91 1.06 -5.92 14.60
CA ARG A 91 -0.09 -5.05 14.33
C ARG A 91 -0.72 -4.60 15.65
N SER A 92 -1.07 -3.31 15.73
CA SER A 92 -1.86 -2.81 16.86
C SER A 92 -3.21 -3.52 16.96
N ILE A 93 -3.54 -4.07 18.13
CA ILE A 93 -4.85 -4.66 18.41
C ILE A 93 -5.99 -3.63 18.33
N ASN A 94 -5.67 -2.35 18.51
CA ASN A 94 -6.63 -1.25 18.47
C ASN A 94 -6.84 -0.71 17.05
N LYS A 95 -6.15 -1.25 16.04
CA LYS A 95 -6.40 -0.89 14.65
C LYS A 95 -7.61 -1.70 14.17
N GLU A 96 -8.71 -1.02 13.85
CA GLU A 96 -9.99 -1.67 13.52
C GLU A 96 -10.18 -1.93 12.02
N THR A 97 -9.33 -1.36 11.17
CA THR A 97 -9.45 -1.48 9.72
C THR A 97 -8.14 -1.89 9.04
N PHE A 98 -8.18 -2.03 7.72
CA PHE A 98 -7.07 -2.45 6.89
C PHE A 98 -6.77 -1.46 5.75
N ILE A 99 -7.02 -0.15 5.95
CA ILE A 99 -6.88 0.85 4.87
C ILE A 99 -5.47 0.84 4.28
N SER A 100 -4.45 0.88 5.12
CA SER A 100 -3.05 0.94 4.69
C SER A 100 -2.59 -0.38 4.08
N GLU A 101 -3.01 -1.52 4.62
CA GLU A 101 -2.76 -2.85 4.05
C GLU A 101 -3.39 -2.96 2.65
N ALA A 102 -4.61 -2.49 2.48
CA ALA A 102 -5.31 -2.51 1.19
C ALA A 102 -4.62 -1.60 0.17
N CYS A 103 -4.13 -0.43 0.58
CA CYS A 103 -3.33 0.42 -0.31
C CYS A 103 -2.06 -0.30 -0.76
N LEU A 104 -1.32 -0.91 0.17
CA LEU A 104 -0.08 -1.62 -0.14
C LEU A 104 -0.34 -2.81 -1.08
N VAL A 105 -1.32 -3.66 -0.77
CA VAL A 105 -1.69 -4.82 -1.59
C VAL A 105 -2.24 -4.39 -2.94
N GLY A 106 -3.07 -3.35 -3.00
CA GLY A 106 -3.66 -2.84 -4.23
C GLY A 106 -2.60 -2.37 -5.23
N ILE A 107 -1.64 -1.57 -4.77
CA ILE A 107 -0.55 -1.07 -5.61
C ILE A 107 0.40 -2.20 -6.01
N SER A 108 0.80 -3.06 -5.06
CA SER A 108 1.81 -4.09 -5.28
C SER A 108 1.40 -5.09 -6.38
N GLN A 109 0.11 -5.40 -6.50
CA GLN A 109 -0.43 -6.29 -7.54
C GLN A 109 -0.16 -5.82 -8.98
N PHE A 110 -0.02 -4.51 -9.22
CA PHE A 110 0.30 -3.99 -10.56
C PHE A 110 1.80 -4.08 -10.87
N ILE A 111 2.64 -4.06 -9.83
CA ILE A 111 4.09 -4.08 -9.97
C ILE A 111 4.58 -5.53 -10.11
N GLY A 112 4.04 -6.47 -9.34
CA GLY A 112 4.48 -7.86 -9.38
C GLY A 112 3.71 -8.78 -8.44
N GLU A 113 4.36 -9.88 -8.06
CA GLU A 113 3.81 -10.87 -7.14
C GLU A 113 4.14 -10.50 -5.69
N ILE A 114 3.15 -10.65 -4.80
CA ILE A 114 3.31 -10.40 -3.37
C ILE A 114 3.69 -11.71 -2.69
N PHE A 115 4.84 -11.73 -2.02
CA PHE A 115 5.31 -12.89 -1.26
C PHE A 115 6.07 -12.42 -0.01
N SER A 116 6.27 -13.34 0.94
CA SER A 116 7.00 -13.12 2.18
C SER A 116 7.88 -14.34 2.49
N TYR A 117 8.73 -14.22 3.50
CA TYR A 117 9.56 -15.32 4.00
C TYR A 117 9.01 -15.81 5.33
N GLN A 118 8.85 -17.13 5.49
CA GLN A 118 8.33 -17.74 6.72
C GLN A 118 9.10 -17.29 7.98
N GLN A 119 10.41 -17.10 7.84
CA GLN A 119 11.33 -16.71 8.93
C GLN A 119 11.18 -15.24 9.34
N GLU A 120 10.67 -14.38 8.44
CA GLU A 120 10.51 -12.96 8.69
C GLU A 120 9.06 -12.69 9.09
N LYS A 121 8.84 -12.13 10.29
CA LYS A 121 7.51 -11.76 10.79
C LYS A 121 6.46 -12.88 10.64
N ASN A 122 6.87 -14.12 10.90
CA ASN A 122 6.04 -15.32 10.79
C ASN A 122 5.42 -15.55 9.40
N GLY A 123 6.01 -14.98 8.34
CA GLY A 123 5.48 -15.09 6.99
C GLY A 123 4.30 -14.17 6.70
N ASP A 124 4.01 -13.18 7.55
CA ASP A 124 2.99 -12.16 7.23
C ASP A 124 3.32 -11.49 5.89
N LEU A 125 2.30 -11.24 5.05
CA LEU A 125 2.51 -10.59 3.74
C LEU A 125 2.53 -9.06 3.84
N VAL A 126 2.07 -8.52 4.97
CA VAL A 126 2.17 -7.09 5.28
C VAL A 126 2.88 -6.93 6.62
N HIS A 127 4.02 -6.24 6.62
CA HIS A 127 4.83 -6.07 7.82
C HIS A 127 4.58 -4.72 8.49
N ASN A 128 4.46 -4.73 9.81
CA ASN A 128 4.52 -3.52 10.62
C ASN A 128 5.99 -3.19 10.92
N ILE A 129 6.41 -2.00 10.49
CA ILE A 129 7.77 -1.50 10.69
C ILE A 129 7.72 -0.36 11.71
N CYS A 130 8.23 -0.63 12.91
CA CYS A 130 8.35 0.35 13.97
C CYS A 130 9.56 0.05 14.87
N PRO A 131 10.00 1.00 15.69
CA PRO A 131 11.04 0.76 16.69
C PRO A 131 10.60 -0.30 17.71
N VAL A 132 11.42 -1.33 17.89
CA VAL A 132 11.21 -2.37 18.91
C VAL A 132 12.37 -2.28 19.90
N LYS A 133 12.06 -2.31 21.20
CA LYS A 133 13.10 -2.39 22.22
C LYS A 133 13.70 -3.80 22.19
N THR A 134 15.01 -3.84 21.97
CA THR A 134 15.84 -5.05 22.09
C THR A 134 16.40 -5.18 23.48
#